data_AF-A0AAV8YA43-F1
#
_entry.id   AF-A0AAV8YA43-F1
#
_cell.length_a   1.000
_cell.length_b   1.000
_cell.length_c   1.000
_cell.angle_alpha   90.00
_cell.angle_beta   90.00
_cell.angle_gamma   90.00
#
_symmetry.space_group_name_H-M   'P 1'
#
loop_
_entity.id
_entity.type
_entity.pdbx_description
1 polymer ?
#
loop_
_entity_poly.entity_id
_entity_poly.type
_entity_poly.pdbx_seq_one_letter_code
_entity_poly.pdbx_strand_id
1 'polypeptide(L)'
;MDRVEGKLSKENNTELNSVTLEECFKNIIEGNALELDMNTLNNILRRDLQINFNILKPKVKTILSYMLVHFIKSWPGWQRSNNYMSRLITFENWYAKFKEYLIFKINYLIKNDFEKVSLMLKTSQPFDESILFKIDDGTQTIPVTEKPQAPYSIEVQGLPKMLNSLVFCKAMHDDIIVKEYKINPLEEKLTTKQLINWPHIEVEFASKELRFKRKNVHGFKRYLMFSTEKITFKKAEALIEEIDIINEEISRAAYTLNILKEYCKLYGMVLKKHQALLGLTDEAIQEVETVLEEFVSDITEINMNSIATNTSVVFNIGSCIYARNKSVRSSSPAICFAESVTPKMNILLYDFTAVKGENNVTQFELLKEISDSNDKTLIYSILPIFKYTCTFCNKIYKNQSKILEHLRRTHCTEQPVLCFTCKLELNITKLAENRWRHQCSSSGNRVGN
;
A
#
# COMPACT_ATOMS: atom_id res chain seq x y z
N MET A 1 -60.31 53.31 -22.46
CA MET A 1 -58.99 53.97 -22.55
C MET A 1 -58.53 54.31 -21.14
N ASP A 2 -58.49 53.34 -20.22
CA ASP A 2 -57.53 52.23 -20.06
C ASP A 2 -56.18 52.72 -19.51
N ARG A 3 -55.65 52.24 -18.39
CA ARG A 3 -56.11 51.24 -17.40
C ARG A 3 -55.28 51.44 -16.12
N VAL A 4 -55.92 51.11 -15.01
CA VAL A 4 -55.55 51.32 -13.60
C VAL A 4 -54.19 50.74 -13.20
N GLU A 5 -53.44 51.52 -12.41
CA GLU A 5 -52.24 51.14 -11.66
C GLU A 5 -52.56 50.06 -10.61
N GLY A 6 -51.82 48.95 -10.64
CA GLY A 6 -51.87 47.88 -9.65
C GLY A 6 -50.47 47.49 -9.22
N LYS A 7 -50.18 47.68 -7.92
CA LYS A 7 -48.95 47.27 -7.23
C LYS A 7 -48.63 45.79 -7.48
N LEU A 8 -47.41 45.50 -7.93
CA LEU A 8 -46.76 44.20 -7.77
C LEU A 8 -45.51 44.39 -6.91
N SER A 9 -45.54 43.68 -5.78
CA SER A 9 -44.49 43.51 -4.80
C SER A 9 -43.17 43.08 -5.44
N LYS A 10 -42.08 43.77 -5.06
CA LYS A 10 -40.71 43.34 -5.28
C LYS A 10 -40.48 41.98 -4.60
N GLU A 11 -40.51 40.90 -5.37
CA GLU A 11 -39.78 39.69 -5.00
C GLU A 11 -38.31 39.93 -5.31
N ASN A 12 -37.53 40.17 -4.26
CA ASN A 12 -36.08 40.25 -4.33
C ASN A 12 -35.53 38.88 -4.72
N ASN A 13 -35.09 38.76 -5.97
CA ASN A 13 -34.12 37.75 -6.40
C ASN A 13 -32.88 37.84 -5.52
N THR A 14 -32.75 36.91 -4.58
CA THR A 14 -31.47 36.57 -3.95
C THR A 14 -31.07 35.20 -4.51
N GLU A 15 -30.41 35.21 -5.68
CA GLU A 15 -29.58 34.10 -6.10
C GLU A 15 -28.43 33.99 -5.10
N LEU A 16 -28.62 33.13 -4.09
CA LEU A 16 -27.57 32.76 -3.16
C LEU A 16 -26.50 32.00 -3.97
N ASN A 17 -25.29 32.55 -4.06
CA ASN A 17 -24.10 31.92 -4.62
C ASN A 17 -23.93 30.51 -4.03
N SER A 18 -24.40 29.48 -4.74
CA SER A 18 -24.27 28.10 -4.31
C SER A 18 -22.92 27.56 -4.78
N VAL A 19 -21.99 27.35 -3.83
CA VAL A 19 -20.69 26.72 -4.09
C VAL A 19 -20.90 25.39 -4.83
N THR A 20 -20.22 25.22 -5.95
CA THR A 20 -20.30 24.00 -6.78
C THR A 20 -19.30 22.94 -6.32
N LEU A 21 -19.51 21.68 -6.72
CA LEU A 21 -18.54 20.61 -6.48
C LEU A 21 -17.17 20.89 -7.12
N GLU A 22 -17.17 21.57 -8.27
CA GLU A 22 -15.93 21.96 -8.98
C GLU A 22 -15.15 23.02 -8.19
N GLU A 23 -15.86 23.98 -7.62
CA GLU A 23 -15.29 25.02 -6.77
C GLU A 23 -14.79 24.44 -5.43
N CYS A 24 -15.50 23.44 -4.87
CA CYS A 24 -14.99 22.68 -3.73
C CYS A 24 -13.69 21.97 -4.08
N PHE A 25 -13.65 21.30 -5.24
CA PHE A 25 -12.48 20.57 -5.71
C PHE A 25 -11.26 21.48 -5.90
N LYS A 26 -11.46 22.64 -6.53
CA LYS A 26 -10.43 23.64 -6.75
C LYS A 26 -9.85 24.17 -5.43
N ASN A 27 -10.72 24.54 -4.48
CA ASN A 27 -10.29 25.02 -3.17
C ASN A 27 -9.50 23.98 -2.37
N ILE A 28 -9.86 22.70 -2.47
CA ILE A 28 -9.11 21.61 -1.82
C ILE A 28 -7.70 21.49 -2.41
N ILE A 29 -7.56 21.59 -3.73
CA ILE A 29 -6.25 21.53 -4.41
C ILE A 29 -5.37 22.72 -3.98
N GLU A 30 -5.96 23.90 -3.85
CA GLU A 30 -5.27 25.13 -3.43
C GLU A 30 -4.95 25.16 -1.93
N GLY A 31 -5.45 24.19 -1.15
CA GLY A 31 -5.22 24.10 0.30
C GLY A 31 -6.07 25.07 1.12
N ASN A 32 -7.14 25.62 0.53
CA ASN A 32 -8.04 26.55 1.20
C ASN A 32 -8.99 25.80 2.15
N ALA A 33 -9.36 26.44 3.25
CA ALA A 33 -10.40 25.93 4.14
C ALA A 33 -11.76 25.98 3.43
N LEU A 34 -12.52 24.88 3.51
CA LEU A 34 -13.88 24.79 2.98
C LEU A 34 -14.88 24.91 4.12
N GLU A 35 -15.69 25.97 4.08
CA GLU A 35 -16.87 26.12 4.93
C GLU A 35 -18.10 25.69 4.14
N LEU A 36 -18.57 24.45 4.38
CA LEU A 36 -19.72 23.88 3.70
C LEU A 36 -20.88 23.71 4.69
N ASP A 37 -21.95 24.47 4.48
CA ASP A 37 -23.19 24.28 5.23
C ASP A 37 -24.04 23.13 4.64
N MET A 38 -25.04 22.69 5.42
CA MET A 38 -25.92 21.59 5.00
C MET A 38 -26.72 21.90 3.73
N ASN A 39 -27.03 23.18 3.48
CA ASN A 39 -27.76 23.60 2.29
C ASN A 39 -26.91 23.47 1.02
N THR A 40 -25.65 23.87 1.11
CA THR A 40 -24.65 23.76 0.05
C THR A 40 -24.38 22.30 -0.29
N LEU A 41 -24.20 21.44 0.71
CA LEU A 41 -24.02 20.00 0.50
C LEU A 41 -25.24 19.35 -0.17
N ASN A 42 -26.45 19.73 0.22
CA ASN A 42 -27.68 19.26 -0.43
C ASN A 42 -27.81 19.76 -1.88
N ASN A 43 -27.36 20.98 -2.15
CA ASN A 43 -27.33 21.53 -3.51
C ASN A 43 -26.33 20.77 -4.39
N ILE A 44 -25.13 20.45 -3.89
CA ILE A 44 -24.14 19.62 -4.60
C ILE A 44 -24.72 18.24 -4.93
N LEU A 45 -25.37 17.59 -3.96
CA LEU A 45 -26.01 16.30 -4.16
C LEU A 45 -27.08 16.36 -5.28
N ARG A 46 -27.88 17.42 -5.30
CA ARG A 46 -29.00 17.56 -6.23
C ARG A 46 -28.56 18.00 -7.62
N ARG A 47 -27.65 18.98 -7.72
CA ARG A 47 -27.25 19.64 -8.98
C ARG A 47 -26.05 18.94 -9.62
N ASP A 48 -24.97 18.75 -8.86
CA ASP A 48 -23.72 18.24 -9.42
C ASP A 48 -23.71 16.72 -9.56
N LEU A 49 -24.29 16.03 -8.56
CA LEU A 49 -24.35 14.56 -8.51
C LEU A 49 -25.71 13.99 -8.97
N GLN A 50 -26.65 14.86 -9.36
CA GLN A 50 -27.96 14.52 -9.94
C GLN A 50 -28.81 13.55 -9.09
N ILE A 51 -28.70 13.63 -7.76
CA ILE A 51 -29.47 12.79 -6.84
C ILE A 51 -30.90 13.30 -6.68
N ASN A 52 -31.88 12.43 -6.93
CA ASN A 52 -33.29 12.74 -6.73
C ASN A 52 -33.74 12.45 -5.29
N PHE A 53 -33.79 13.50 -4.47
CA PHE A 53 -34.21 13.43 -3.07
C PHE A 53 -35.67 13.01 -2.85
N ASN A 54 -36.54 13.09 -3.87
CA ASN A 54 -37.96 12.74 -3.74
C ASN A 54 -38.19 11.23 -3.64
N ILE A 55 -37.21 10.43 -4.07
CA ILE A 55 -37.28 8.96 -4.12
C ILE A 55 -36.55 8.34 -2.91
N LEU A 56 -35.85 9.15 -2.11
CA LEU A 56 -35.04 8.69 -0.99
C LEU A 56 -35.86 8.51 0.29
N LYS A 57 -35.59 7.44 1.05
CA LYS A 57 -36.12 7.25 2.40
C LYS A 57 -35.68 8.44 3.31
N PRO A 58 -36.52 8.93 4.23
CA PRO A 58 -36.21 10.09 5.09
C PRO A 58 -34.89 10.00 5.85
N LYS A 59 -34.52 8.81 6.32
CA LYS A 59 -33.25 8.55 7.04
C LYS A 59 -32.00 8.64 6.16
N VAL A 60 -32.11 8.34 4.86
CA VAL A 60 -30.99 8.46 3.91
C VAL A 60 -30.77 9.93 3.58
N LYS A 61 -31.87 10.69 3.44
CA LYS A 61 -31.86 12.13 3.18
C LYS A 61 -31.11 12.93 4.26
N THR A 62 -31.19 12.52 5.53
CA THR A 62 -30.49 13.20 6.63
C THR A 62 -28.99 12.89 6.70
N ILE A 63 -28.53 11.78 6.13
CA ILE A 63 -27.15 11.30 6.29
C ILE A 63 -26.30 11.52 5.02
N LEU A 64 -26.94 11.70 3.86
CA LEU A 64 -26.27 11.82 2.57
C LEU A 64 -25.24 12.96 2.51
N SER A 65 -25.54 14.11 3.13
CA SER A 65 -24.66 15.27 3.20
C SER A 65 -23.37 14.97 3.99
N TYR A 66 -23.49 14.26 5.12
CA TYR A 66 -22.33 13.81 5.90
C TYR A 66 -21.50 12.77 5.15
N MET A 67 -22.16 11.86 4.43
CA MET A 67 -21.49 10.86 3.60
C MET A 67 -20.77 11.49 2.42
N LEU A 68 -21.34 12.53 1.80
CA LEU A 68 -20.67 13.31 0.77
C LEU A 68 -19.36 13.89 1.31
N VAL A 69 -19.38 14.54 2.48
CA VAL A 69 -18.16 15.07 3.11
C VAL A 69 -17.15 13.97 3.39
N HIS A 70 -17.60 12.82 3.91
CA HIS A 70 -16.74 11.67 4.17
C HIS A 70 -16.06 11.17 2.88
N PHE A 71 -16.83 10.96 1.81
CA PHE A 71 -16.28 10.49 0.54
C PHE A 71 -15.38 11.53 -0.14
N ILE A 72 -15.69 12.83 -0.02
CA ILE A 72 -14.77 13.90 -0.45
C ILE A 72 -13.43 13.75 0.28
N LYS A 73 -13.45 13.62 1.61
CA LYS A 73 -12.23 13.47 2.42
C LYS A 73 -11.47 12.18 2.13
N SER A 74 -12.19 11.09 1.85
CA SER A 74 -11.63 9.74 1.65
C SER A 74 -11.36 9.39 0.18
N TRP A 75 -11.39 10.36 -0.73
CA TRP A 75 -11.11 10.08 -2.14
C TRP A 75 -9.62 9.74 -2.36
N PRO A 76 -9.30 8.54 -2.87
CA PRO A 76 -7.90 8.14 -3.10
C PRO A 76 -7.17 9.01 -4.12
N GLY A 77 -7.91 9.68 -5.01
CA GLY A 77 -7.34 10.52 -6.06
C GLY A 77 -6.56 11.73 -5.54
N TRP A 78 -6.72 12.14 -4.27
CA TRP A 78 -5.91 13.19 -3.65
C TRP A 78 -4.41 12.84 -3.63
N GLN A 79 -4.07 11.55 -3.61
CA GLN A 79 -2.67 11.08 -3.63
C GLN A 79 -1.96 11.40 -4.97
N ARG A 80 -2.72 11.72 -6.02
CA ARG A 80 -2.19 12.12 -7.34
C ARG A 80 -1.90 13.62 -7.45
N SER A 81 -1.94 14.37 -6.35
CA SER A 81 -1.63 15.81 -6.32
C SER A 81 -0.26 16.13 -6.92
N ASN A 82 0.75 15.30 -6.68
CA ASN A 82 2.08 15.45 -7.29
C ASN A 82 2.04 15.34 -8.83
N ASN A 83 1.20 14.48 -9.39
CA ASN A 83 1.06 14.29 -10.85
C ASN A 83 0.35 15.49 -11.49
N TYR A 84 -0.60 16.11 -10.77
CA TYR A 84 -1.23 17.36 -11.19
C TYR A 84 -0.23 18.53 -11.15
N MET A 85 0.55 18.66 -10.08
CA MET A 85 1.58 19.71 -9.92
C MET A 85 2.70 19.59 -10.97
N SER A 86 2.98 18.38 -11.45
CA SER A 86 3.94 18.10 -12.53
C SER A 86 3.32 18.11 -13.94
N ARG A 87 2.05 18.54 -14.09
CA ARG A 87 1.30 18.64 -15.37
C ARG A 87 1.09 17.32 -16.12
N LEU A 88 1.23 16.19 -15.45
CA LEU A 88 0.96 14.86 -16.02
C LEU A 88 -0.54 14.56 -16.13
N ILE A 89 -1.40 15.29 -15.40
CA ILE A 89 -2.86 15.14 -15.40
C ILE A 89 -3.50 16.53 -15.51
N THR A 90 -4.50 16.69 -16.38
CA THR A 90 -5.26 17.94 -16.51
C THR A 90 -6.33 18.08 -15.43
N PHE A 91 -6.70 19.32 -15.09
CA PHE A 91 -7.75 19.61 -14.10
C PHE A 91 -9.07 18.91 -14.46
N GLU A 92 -9.50 19.03 -15.72
CA GLU A 92 -10.75 18.43 -16.23
C GLU A 92 -10.78 16.91 -16.04
N ASN A 93 -9.72 16.20 -16.40
CA ASN A 93 -9.65 14.75 -16.26
C ASN A 93 -9.61 14.31 -14.80
N TRP A 94 -8.93 15.07 -13.94
CA TRP A 94 -8.82 14.75 -12.52
C TRP A 94 -10.14 15.00 -11.79
N TYR A 95 -10.78 16.13 -12.08
CA TYR A 95 -12.11 16.47 -11.57
C TYR A 95 -13.18 15.49 -12.07
N ALA A 96 -13.13 15.05 -13.33
CA ALA A 96 -14.06 14.04 -13.83
C ALA A 96 -13.96 12.73 -13.04
N LYS A 97 -12.74 12.26 -12.73
CA LYS A 97 -12.52 11.06 -11.90
C LYS A 97 -12.99 11.23 -10.46
N PHE A 98 -12.83 12.44 -9.90
CA PHE A 98 -13.37 12.79 -8.58
C PHE A 98 -14.90 12.69 -8.56
N LYS A 99 -15.54 13.31 -9.56
CA LYS A 99 -16.99 13.32 -9.70
C LYS A 99 -17.55 11.90 -9.91
N GLU A 100 -16.95 11.10 -10.80
CA GLU A 100 -17.31 9.69 -11.02
C GLU A 100 -17.26 8.87 -9.73
N TYR A 101 -16.20 9.05 -8.93
CA TYR A 101 -16.06 8.37 -7.65
C TYR A 101 -17.20 8.70 -6.68
N LEU A 102 -17.54 9.99 -6.53
CA LEU A 102 -18.61 10.41 -5.63
C LEU A 102 -19.98 9.88 -6.09
N ILE A 103 -20.28 9.96 -7.38
CA ILE A 103 -21.50 9.40 -7.97
C ILE A 103 -21.58 7.90 -7.65
N PHE A 104 -20.51 7.15 -7.89
CA PHE A 104 -20.48 5.71 -7.62
C PHE A 104 -20.72 5.39 -6.15
N LYS A 105 -20.00 6.05 -5.22
CA LYS A 105 -20.11 5.79 -3.78
C LYS A 105 -21.48 6.14 -3.22
N ILE A 106 -22.04 7.26 -3.65
CA ILE A 106 -23.36 7.71 -3.23
C ILE A 106 -24.46 6.79 -3.78
N ASN A 107 -24.40 6.42 -5.06
CA ASN A 107 -25.37 5.49 -5.65
C ASN A 107 -25.26 4.09 -5.04
N TYR A 108 -24.04 3.63 -4.75
CA TYR A 108 -23.83 2.37 -4.03
C TYR A 108 -24.45 2.40 -2.63
N LEU A 109 -24.34 3.52 -1.92
CA LEU A 109 -24.95 3.71 -0.60
C LEU A 109 -26.48 3.73 -0.67
N ILE A 110 -27.05 4.42 -1.67
CA ILE A 110 -28.50 4.44 -1.91
C ILE A 110 -29.01 3.03 -2.23
N LYS A 111 -28.25 2.24 -3.02
CA LYS A 111 -28.64 0.90 -3.48
C LYS A 111 -28.52 -0.19 -2.40
N ASN A 112 -27.58 -0.08 -1.47
CA ASN A 112 -27.23 -1.17 -0.53
C ASN A 112 -27.70 -0.96 0.92
N ASP A 113 -28.81 -0.25 1.14
CA ASP A 113 -29.52 -0.04 2.42
C ASP A 113 -28.62 0.09 3.68
N PHE A 114 -28.47 1.34 4.15
CA PHE A 114 -28.09 1.88 5.46
C PHE A 114 -27.39 1.02 6.55
N GLU A 115 -27.79 -0.24 6.81
CA GLU A 115 -27.30 -1.11 7.90
C GLU A 115 -25.76 -1.26 7.92
N LYS A 116 -25.14 -1.47 6.75
CA LYS A 116 -23.67 -1.57 6.63
C LYS A 116 -22.94 -0.27 6.96
N VAL A 117 -23.59 0.89 6.73
CA VAL A 117 -22.99 2.22 6.93
C VAL A 117 -23.15 2.69 8.37
N SER A 118 -24.28 2.38 9.02
CA SER A 118 -24.43 2.57 10.47
C SER A 118 -23.35 1.81 11.25
N LEU A 119 -22.98 0.62 10.79
CA LEU A 119 -21.88 -0.16 11.37
C LEU A 119 -20.51 0.52 11.17
N MET A 120 -20.26 1.12 10.00
CA MET A 120 -19.02 1.88 9.72
C MET A 120 -18.89 3.13 10.60
N LEU A 121 -20.00 3.85 10.81
CA LEU A 121 -20.07 5.00 11.71
C LEU A 121 -19.93 4.62 13.19
N LYS A 122 -20.30 3.39 13.58
CA LYS A 122 -20.09 2.85 14.94
C LYS A 122 -18.66 2.34 15.17
N THR A 123 -17.93 1.96 14.11
CA THR A 123 -16.53 1.49 14.20
C THR A 123 -15.49 2.61 14.17
N SER A 124 -15.89 3.82 13.79
CA SER A 124 -15.21 5.05 14.23
C SER A 124 -15.85 5.43 15.57
N GLN A 125 -15.07 5.85 16.57
CA GLN A 125 -15.50 6.04 17.97
C GLN A 125 -16.93 6.61 18.16
N PRO A 126 -17.66 6.22 19.22
CA PRO A 126 -19.06 6.57 19.39
C PRO A 126 -19.24 8.09 19.37
N PHE A 127 -19.98 8.56 18.37
CA PHE A 127 -20.41 9.94 18.27
C PHE A 127 -21.45 10.18 19.37
N ASP A 128 -21.06 10.95 20.38
CA ASP A 128 -21.92 11.33 21.49
C ASP A 128 -22.93 12.38 20.99
N GLU A 129 -24.20 11.99 20.90
CA GLU A 129 -25.31 12.87 20.49
C GLU A 129 -25.48 14.10 21.41
N SER A 130 -24.82 14.12 22.58
CA SER A 130 -24.82 15.27 23.50
C SER A 130 -23.92 16.44 23.07
N ILE A 131 -23.05 16.27 22.07
CA ILE A 131 -22.18 17.35 21.56
C ILE A 131 -22.96 18.33 20.65
N LEU A 132 -24.20 18.01 20.27
CA LEU A 132 -25.05 18.87 19.43
C LEU A 132 -25.59 20.14 20.12
N PHE A 133 -25.33 20.36 21.41
CA PHE A 133 -25.86 21.52 22.15
C PHE A 133 -24.84 22.36 22.92
N LYS A 134 -23.59 22.48 22.44
CA LYS A 134 -22.70 23.55 22.91
C LYS A 134 -21.99 24.24 21.75
N ILE A 135 -22.62 25.31 21.29
CA ILE A 135 -21.98 26.38 20.53
C ILE A 135 -21.23 27.28 21.53
N ASP A 136 -20.06 27.74 21.07
CA ASP A 136 -19.19 28.78 21.62
C ASP A 136 -18.63 28.57 23.03
N ASP A 137 -17.33 28.28 23.08
CA ASP A 137 -16.39 29.27 23.57
C ASP A 137 -15.00 28.99 22.98
N GLY A 138 -14.47 29.99 22.28
CA GLY A 138 -13.14 29.90 21.69
C GLY A 138 -12.08 29.75 22.77
N THR A 139 -11.15 28.81 22.59
CA THR A 139 -9.81 28.96 23.16
C THR A 139 -8.74 28.34 22.28
N GLN A 140 -7.73 29.18 22.08
CA GLN A 140 -6.43 28.96 21.49
C GLN A 140 -5.77 27.67 21.99
N THR A 141 -5.32 26.81 21.08
CA THR A 141 -4.09 26.04 21.26
C THR A 141 -3.49 25.73 19.90
N ILE A 142 -2.18 25.97 19.82
CA ILE A 142 -1.34 26.10 18.62
C ILE A 142 -1.41 24.83 17.77
N PRO A 143 -1.64 24.91 16.44
CA PRO A 143 -1.52 23.73 15.61
C PRO A 143 -0.06 23.29 15.60
N VAL A 144 0.17 22.00 15.84
CA VAL A 144 1.44 21.34 15.54
C VAL A 144 1.61 21.39 14.02
N THR A 145 2.13 22.51 13.53
CA THR A 145 2.47 22.70 12.13
C THR A 145 3.48 21.63 11.74
N GLU A 146 3.20 20.93 10.63
CA GLU A 146 4.20 20.11 9.96
C GLU A 146 5.48 20.93 9.81
N LYS A 147 6.60 20.39 10.27
CA LYS A 147 7.89 21.06 10.15
C LYS A 147 8.10 21.46 8.68
N PRO A 148 8.52 22.71 8.39
CA PRO A 148 8.86 23.10 7.04
C PRO A 148 9.89 22.10 6.48
N GLN A 149 9.67 21.66 5.24
CA GLN A 149 10.68 20.90 4.51
C GLN A 149 11.99 21.70 4.54
N ALA A 150 13.11 21.01 4.81
CA ALA A 150 14.41 21.67 4.89
C ALA A 150 14.65 22.49 3.60
N PRO A 151 15.20 23.71 3.70
CA PRO A 151 15.37 24.61 2.53
C PRO A 151 16.39 24.09 1.50
N TYR A 152 17.02 22.95 1.76
CA TYR A 152 17.99 22.28 0.91
C TYR A 152 17.86 20.76 1.05
N SER A 153 18.10 20.05 -0.06
CA SER A 153 18.23 18.60 -0.10
C SER A 153 19.70 18.21 -0.16
N ILE A 154 20.13 17.26 0.69
CA ILE A 154 21.47 16.66 0.61
C ILE A 154 21.34 15.35 -0.16
N GLU A 155 21.98 15.28 -1.33
CA GLU A 155 22.09 14.05 -2.11
C GLU A 155 23.43 13.37 -1.83
N VAL A 156 23.41 12.11 -1.40
CA VAL A 156 24.61 11.32 -1.12
C VAL A 156 24.63 10.11 -2.04
N GLN A 157 25.62 10.08 -2.93
CA GLN A 157 25.86 9.01 -3.88
C GLN A 157 27.10 8.21 -3.48
N GLY A 158 27.12 6.92 -3.79
CA GLY A 158 28.24 6.05 -3.46
C GLY A 158 27.93 4.60 -3.74
N LEU A 159 28.92 3.73 -3.49
CA LEU A 159 28.69 2.30 -3.61
C LEU A 159 27.59 1.86 -2.64
N PRO A 160 26.67 0.97 -3.06
CA PRO A 160 25.53 0.59 -2.22
C PRO A 160 25.96 0.09 -0.82
N LYS A 161 27.03 -0.72 -0.74
CA LYS A 161 27.62 -1.17 0.54
C LYS A 161 27.95 -0.02 1.50
N MET A 162 28.49 1.08 0.97
CA MET A 162 28.87 2.24 1.76
C MET A 162 27.67 3.05 2.21
N LEU A 163 26.65 3.24 1.35
CA LEU A 163 25.47 4.04 1.68
C LEU A 163 24.72 3.49 2.91
N ASN A 164 24.69 2.17 3.08
CA ASN A 164 24.06 1.53 4.25
C ASN A 164 24.88 1.68 5.54
N SER A 165 26.19 1.91 5.43
CA SER A 165 27.13 2.10 6.54
C SER A 165 27.39 3.56 6.89
N LEU A 166 26.73 4.54 6.27
CA LEU A 166 26.92 5.95 6.61
C LEU A 166 26.15 6.38 7.87
N VAL A 167 26.77 7.25 8.66
CA VAL A 167 26.19 8.02 9.77
C VAL A 167 26.63 9.49 9.61
N PHE A 168 25.72 10.42 9.85
CA PHE A 168 25.98 11.86 9.83
C PHE A 168 26.11 12.38 11.26
N CYS A 169 27.15 13.17 11.53
CA CYS A 169 27.50 13.69 12.85
C CYS A 169 27.71 15.21 12.80
N LYS A 170 27.42 15.93 13.90
CA LYS A 170 27.80 17.35 14.04
C LYS A 170 29.27 17.49 14.46
N ALA A 171 30.01 18.42 13.86
CA ALA A 171 31.36 18.82 14.28
C ALA A 171 31.34 20.02 15.25
N MET A 172 32.52 20.45 15.71
CA MET A 172 32.66 21.60 16.62
C MET A 172 32.32 22.96 15.98
N HIS A 173 32.34 23.08 14.63
CA HIS A 173 32.14 24.34 13.90
C HIS A 173 30.97 24.30 12.90
N ASP A 174 29.81 23.80 13.33
CA ASP A 174 28.60 23.64 12.49
C ASP A 174 28.76 22.76 11.22
N ASP A 175 29.93 22.16 11.00
CA ASP A 175 30.11 21.16 9.94
C ASP A 175 29.34 19.86 10.21
N ILE A 176 28.99 19.16 9.13
CA ILE A 176 28.45 17.80 9.17
C ILE A 176 29.56 16.83 8.74
N ILE A 177 29.94 15.92 9.62
CA ILE A 177 30.90 14.85 9.34
C ILE A 177 30.12 13.57 8.99
N VAL A 178 30.43 12.99 7.84
CA VAL A 178 29.94 11.67 7.45
C VAL A 178 30.97 10.63 7.89
N LYS A 179 30.54 9.65 8.68
CA LYS A 179 31.37 8.53 9.12
C LYS A 179 30.80 7.23 8.60
N GLU A 180 31.68 6.33 8.18
CA GLU A 180 31.33 4.94 7.95
C GLU A 180 31.43 4.16 9.27
N TYR A 181 30.39 3.43 9.64
CA TYR A 181 30.47 2.47 10.75
C TYR A 181 30.66 1.05 10.20
N LYS A 182 31.44 0.23 10.92
CA LYS A 182 31.66 -1.16 10.52
C LYS A 182 30.37 -1.96 10.73
N ILE A 183 29.80 -2.46 9.65
CA ILE A 183 28.74 -3.47 9.69
C ILE A 183 29.38 -4.84 9.49
N ASN A 184 28.96 -5.83 10.28
CA ASN A 184 29.41 -7.20 10.10
C ASN A 184 28.89 -7.77 8.77
N PRO A 185 29.67 -8.64 8.09
CA PRO A 185 29.18 -9.41 6.96
C PRO A 185 27.90 -10.17 7.35
N LEU A 186 27.06 -10.49 6.37
CA LEU A 186 25.92 -11.38 6.61
C LEU A 186 26.44 -12.79 6.93
N GLU A 187 26.58 -13.09 8.22
CA GLU A 187 27.09 -14.39 8.69
C GLU A 187 26.00 -15.47 8.65
N GLU A 188 24.73 -15.08 8.80
CA GLU A 188 23.61 -16.01 8.83
C GLU A 188 23.27 -16.60 7.45
N LYS A 189 22.85 -17.87 7.42
CA LYS A 189 22.27 -18.50 6.22
C LYS A 189 20.77 -18.29 6.26
N LEU A 190 20.30 -17.29 5.51
CA LEU A 190 18.87 -17.02 5.39
C LEU A 190 18.18 -18.23 4.75
N THR A 191 17.06 -18.64 5.36
CA THR A 191 16.10 -19.56 4.75
C THR A 191 15.50 -18.93 3.48
N THR A 192 14.87 -19.73 2.60
CA THR A 192 14.18 -19.20 1.41
C THR A 192 13.16 -18.13 1.80
N LYS A 193 12.35 -18.40 2.83
CA LYS A 193 11.34 -17.46 3.34
C LYS A 193 11.94 -16.13 3.80
N GLN A 194 13.03 -16.20 4.57
CA GLN A 194 13.73 -14.99 5.02
C GLN A 194 14.34 -14.24 3.84
N LEU A 195 14.94 -14.93 2.87
CA LEU A 195 15.55 -14.32 1.70
C LEU A 195 14.52 -13.57 0.84
N ILE A 196 13.40 -14.19 0.51
CA ILE A 196 12.41 -13.59 -0.40
C ILE A 196 11.59 -12.46 0.25
N ASN A 197 11.65 -12.32 1.58
CA ASN A 197 11.11 -11.19 2.34
C ASN A 197 12.23 -10.24 2.82
N TRP A 198 13.48 -10.46 2.42
CA TRP A 198 14.61 -9.62 2.79
C TRP A 198 14.57 -8.30 1.99
N PRO A 199 14.96 -7.16 2.57
CA PRO A 199 14.99 -5.90 1.84
C PRO A 199 15.82 -6.00 0.56
N HIS A 200 15.36 -5.32 -0.50
CA HIS A 200 16.04 -5.25 -1.79
C HIS A 200 16.22 -6.60 -2.52
N ILE A 201 15.41 -7.61 -2.17
CA ILE A 201 15.33 -8.86 -2.90
C ILE A 201 14.10 -8.90 -3.78
N GLU A 202 14.29 -9.37 -5.00
CA GLU A 202 13.23 -9.73 -5.92
C GLU A 202 13.40 -11.20 -6.31
N VAL A 203 12.28 -11.93 -6.37
CA VAL A 203 12.21 -13.29 -6.90
C VAL A 203 11.17 -13.35 -8.01
N GLU A 204 11.59 -13.79 -9.19
CA GLU A 204 10.71 -14.18 -10.29
C GLU A 204 10.59 -15.71 -10.30
N PHE A 205 9.35 -16.20 -10.31
CA PHE A 205 9.01 -17.59 -10.54
C PHE A 205 8.35 -17.72 -11.90
N ALA A 206 8.83 -18.63 -12.72
CA ALA A 206 8.22 -18.96 -14.01
C ALA A 206 8.14 -20.48 -14.20
N SER A 207 6.95 -20.94 -14.55
CA SER A 207 6.66 -22.31 -15.00
C SER A 207 5.88 -22.23 -16.30
N LYS A 208 5.50 -23.39 -16.86
CA LYS A 208 4.72 -23.44 -18.10
C LYS A 208 3.34 -22.77 -18.00
N GLU A 209 2.70 -22.79 -16.82
CA GLU A 209 1.33 -22.28 -16.65
C GLU A 209 1.18 -21.15 -15.62
N LEU A 210 2.26 -20.79 -14.91
CA LEU A 210 2.25 -19.75 -13.89
C LEU A 210 3.54 -18.96 -13.92
N ARG A 211 3.41 -17.64 -14.03
CA ARG A 211 4.53 -16.70 -13.91
C ARG A 211 4.16 -15.51 -13.03
N PHE A 212 4.93 -15.30 -11.97
CA PHE A 212 4.78 -14.15 -11.10
C PHE A 212 6.13 -13.66 -10.59
N LYS A 213 6.10 -12.47 -9.99
CA LYS A 213 7.26 -11.84 -9.38
C LYS A 213 6.87 -11.24 -8.04
N ARG A 214 7.75 -11.37 -7.06
CA ARG A 214 7.66 -10.72 -5.74
C ARG A 214 8.89 -9.83 -5.57
N LYS A 215 8.69 -8.55 -5.32
CA LYS A 215 9.75 -7.55 -5.22
C LYS A 215 9.60 -6.76 -3.92
N ASN A 216 10.60 -6.84 -3.05
CA ASN A 216 10.64 -6.04 -1.82
C ASN A 216 10.97 -4.58 -2.18
N VAL A 217 9.98 -3.71 -2.07
CA VAL A 217 10.05 -2.28 -2.45
C VAL A 217 9.90 -1.36 -1.24
N HIS A 218 10.54 -1.74 -0.13
CA HIS A 218 10.42 -1.03 1.15
C HIS A 218 10.63 0.49 0.96
N GLY A 219 9.73 1.28 1.53
CA GLY A 219 9.84 2.72 1.55
C GLY A 219 10.82 3.15 2.63
N PHE A 220 11.87 3.86 2.26
CA PHE A 220 12.82 4.45 3.20
C PHE A 220 12.67 5.97 3.18
N LYS A 221 12.40 6.57 4.35
CA LYS A 221 12.42 8.03 4.52
C LYS A 221 13.51 8.40 5.51
N ARG A 222 14.46 9.23 5.11
CA ARG A 222 15.65 9.57 5.89
C ARG A 222 15.66 11.04 6.22
N TYR A 223 16.02 11.36 7.45
CA TYR A 223 16.03 12.72 7.97
C TYR A 223 17.27 12.95 8.83
N LEU A 224 17.83 14.14 8.71
CA LEU A 224 18.73 14.68 9.72
C LEU A 224 17.91 15.48 10.72
N MET A 225 18.09 15.21 11.99
CA MET A 225 17.37 15.88 13.07
C MET A 225 18.26 16.05 14.29
N PHE A 226 17.88 16.91 15.22
CA PHE A 226 18.58 16.98 16.50
C PHE A 226 18.10 15.86 17.44
N SER A 227 19.00 15.33 18.27
CA SER A 227 18.74 14.24 19.21
C SER A 227 17.62 14.51 20.22
N THR A 228 17.32 15.78 20.44
CA THR A 228 16.26 16.27 21.31
C THR A 228 14.88 16.21 20.66
N GLU A 229 14.80 15.97 19.35
CA GLU A 229 13.55 15.98 18.60
C GLU A 229 12.88 14.61 18.58
N LYS A 230 11.57 14.60 18.85
CA LYS A 230 10.78 13.37 18.71
C LYS A 230 10.48 13.10 17.25
N ILE A 231 10.81 11.89 16.82
CA ILE A 231 10.45 11.40 15.49
C ILE A 231 8.95 11.14 15.45
N THR A 232 8.23 11.88 14.61
CA THR A 232 6.82 11.63 14.29
C THR A 232 6.70 11.25 12.82
N PHE A 233 6.44 9.97 12.53
CA PHE A 233 6.07 9.54 11.19
C PHE A 233 4.56 9.40 11.10
N LYS A 234 3.98 9.88 9.99
CA LYS A 234 2.57 9.60 9.69
C LYS A 234 2.42 8.08 9.53
N LYS A 235 1.40 7.52 10.19
CA LYS A 235 1.00 6.12 9.99
C LYS A 235 0.69 5.94 8.50
N ALA A 236 1.12 4.82 7.92
CA ALA A 236 0.80 4.51 6.53
C ALA A 236 -0.73 4.43 6.41
N GLU A 237 -1.32 5.31 5.60
CA GLU A 237 -2.77 5.50 5.55
C GLU A 237 -3.49 4.47 4.67
N ALA A 238 -2.76 3.79 3.77
CA ALA A 238 -3.32 2.80 2.84
C ALA A 238 -2.56 1.47 2.90
N LEU A 239 -3.28 0.34 2.88
CA LEU A 239 -2.69 -1.00 2.77
C LEU A 239 -2.15 -1.24 1.36
N ILE A 240 -2.94 -0.90 0.33
CA ILE A 240 -2.55 -0.95 -1.08
C ILE A 240 -2.17 0.46 -1.49
N GLU A 241 -0.98 0.62 -2.06
CA GLU A 241 -0.48 1.91 -2.51
C GLU A 241 -0.67 2.12 -4.01
N GLU A 242 -0.47 1.08 -4.82
CA GLU A 242 -0.45 1.18 -6.27
C GLU A 242 -0.98 -0.10 -6.90
N ILE A 243 -1.79 0.04 -7.96
CA ILE A 243 -2.26 -1.06 -8.79
C ILE A 243 -2.11 -0.62 -10.24
N ASP A 244 -1.30 -1.35 -11.00
CA ASP A 244 -1.04 -1.07 -12.41
C ASP A 244 -1.33 -2.27 -13.30
N ILE A 245 -1.66 -2.00 -14.54
CA ILE A 245 -1.70 -2.98 -15.62
C ILE A 245 -0.29 -3.05 -16.21
N ILE A 246 0.28 -4.25 -16.32
CA ILE A 246 1.69 -4.41 -16.76
C ILE A 246 1.84 -4.06 -18.25
N ASN A 247 0.87 -4.47 -19.06
CA ASN A 247 0.79 -4.16 -20.49
C ASN A 247 -0.67 -3.96 -20.90
N GLU A 248 -1.04 -2.76 -21.33
CA GLU A 248 -2.43 -2.43 -21.70
C GLU A 248 -2.96 -3.20 -22.92
N GLU A 249 -2.08 -3.77 -23.74
CA GLU A 249 -2.44 -4.54 -24.95
C GLU A 249 -2.90 -5.98 -24.64
N ILE A 250 -2.63 -6.47 -23.43
CA ILE A 250 -2.88 -7.87 -23.06
C ILE A 250 -4.15 -7.99 -22.21
N SER A 251 -5.07 -8.85 -22.64
CA SER A 251 -6.29 -9.16 -21.89
C SER A 251 -6.01 -9.73 -20.49
N ARG A 252 -6.87 -9.40 -19.54
CA ARG A 252 -6.73 -9.82 -18.13
C ARG A 252 -7.78 -10.86 -17.77
N ALA A 253 -7.37 -11.87 -17.01
CA ALA A 253 -8.26 -12.85 -16.41
C ALA A 253 -8.10 -12.80 -14.89
N ALA A 254 -9.23 -12.76 -14.17
CA ALA A 254 -9.24 -12.75 -12.72
C ALA A 254 -9.41 -14.17 -12.17
N TYR A 255 -8.59 -14.52 -11.18
CA TYR A 255 -8.61 -15.84 -10.55
C TYR A 255 -8.80 -15.70 -9.06
N THR A 256 -9.59 -16.61 -8.48
CA THR A 256 -9.82 -16.63 -7.04
C THR A 256 -8.58 -17.14 -6.30
N LEU A 257 -8.42 -16.67 -5.06
CA LEU A 257 -7.34 -17.12 -4.17
C LEU A 257 -7.37 -18.64 -3.96
N ASN A 258 -8.56 -19.26 -3.93
CA ASN A 258 -8.71 -20.71 -3.76
C ASN A 258 -8.14 -21.49 -4.94
N ILE A 259 -8.42 -21.07 -6.18
CA ILE A 259 -7.87 -21.70 -7.39
C ILE A 259 -6.34 -21.65 -7.38
N LEU A 260 -5.76 -20.49 -7.02
CA LEU A 260 -4.31 -20.35 -6.93
C LEU A 260 -3.70 -21.23 -5.83
N LYS A 261 -4.35 -21.32 -4.67
CA LYS A 261 -3.95 -22.21 -3.57
C LYS A 261 -3.94 -23.69 -4.01
N GLU A 262 -5.01 -24.13 -4.67
CA GLU A 262 -5.12 -25.49 -5.17
C GLU A 262 -4.06 -25.81 -6.22
N TYR A 263 -3.84 -24.91 -7.19
CA TYR A 263 -2.79 -25.05 -8.19
C TYR A 263 -1.40 -25.15 -7.53
N CYS A 264 -1.05 -24.23 -6.63
CA CYS A 264 0.26 -24.22 -5.96
C CYS A 264 0.50 -25.51 -5.17
N LYS A 265 -0.52 -26.00 -4.46
CA LYS A 265 -0.44 -27.27 -3.73
C LYS A 265 -0.24 -28.46 -4.67
N LEU A 266 -1.02 -28.54 -5.75
CA LEU A 266 -0.90 -29.61 -6.72
C LEU A 266 0.47 -29.59 -7.41
N TYR A 267 0.97 -28.41 -7.77
CA TYR A 267 2.27 -28.22 -8.38
C TYR A 267 3.40 -28.80 -7.51
N GLY A 268 3.42 -28.49 -6.21
CA GLY A 268 4.37 -29.07 -5.24
C GLY A 268 4.23 -30.59 -5.12
N MET A 269 3.00 -31.12 -5.08
CA MET A 269 2.75 -32.57 -5.03
C MET A 269 3.29 -33.31 -6.26
N VAL A 270 3.11 -32.74 -7.46
CA VAL A 270 3.62 -33.36 -8.71
C VAL A 270 5.14 -33.33 -8.75
N LEU A 271 5.78 -32.24 -8.30
CA LEU A 271 7.24 -32.17 -8.17
C LEU A 271 7.78 -33.24 -7.20
N LYS A 272 7.13 -33.43 -6.04
CA LYS A 272 7.48 -34.48 -5.07
C LYS A 272 7.32 -35.87 -5.65
N LYS A 273 6.23 -36.14 -6.36
CA LYS A 273 5.96 -37.45 -7.01
C LYS A 273 7.09 -37.83 -7.98
N HIS A 274 7.58 -36.86 -8.75
CA HIS A 274 8.61 -37.06 -9.78
C HIS A 274 10.02 -36.64 -9.36
N GLN A 275 10.25 -36.42 -8.08
CA GLN A 275 11.49 -35.87 -7.53
C GLN A 275 12.75 -36.62 -7.99
N ALA A 276 12.72 -37.95 -7.91
CA ALA A 276 13.86 -38.80 -8.29
C ALA A 276 14.21 -38.68 -9.78
N LEU A 277 13.20 -38.59 -10.66
CA LEU A 277 13.40 -38.44 -12.10
C LEU A 277 13.92 -37.05 -12.47
N LEU A 278 13.40 -36.02 -11.79
CA LEU A 278 13.80 -34.63 -11.99
C LEU A 278 15.17 -34.30 -11.38
N GLY A 279 15.73 -35.19 -10.55
CA GLY A 279 17.00 -34.97 -9.85
C GLY A 279 16.93 -33.82 -8.84
N LEU A 280 15.75 -33.59 -8.24
CA LEU A 280 15.53 -32.51 -7.29
C LEU A 280 15.87 -32.95 -5.87
N THR A 281 16.54 -32.08 -5.13
CA THR A 281 16.75 -32.28 -3.68
C THR A 281 15.51 -31.83 -2.90
N ASP A 282 15.37 -32.29 -1.66
CA ASP A 282 14.28 -31.87 -0.78
C ASP A 282 14.30 -30.35 -0.55
N GLU A 283 15.49 -29.76 -0.45
CA GLU A 283 15.64 -28.31 -0.30
C GLU A 283 15.17 -27.54 -1.54
N ALA A 284 15.38 -28.07 -2.75
CA ALA A 284 14.93 -27.43 -3.99
C ALA A 284 13.39 -27.45 -4.09
N ILE A 285 12.75 -28.54 -3.66
CA ILE A 285 11.30 -28.64 -3.59
C ILE A 285 10.76 -27.68 -2.51
N GLN A 286 11.39 -27.64 -1.34
CA GLN A 286 11.01 -26.73 -0.26
C GLN A 286 11.16 -25.25 -0.67
N GLU A 287 12.18 -24.91 -1.47
CA GLU A 287 12.36 -23.57 -2.06
C GLU A 287 11.13 -23.20 -2.91
N VAL A 288 10.71 -24.11 -3.81
CA VAL A 288 9.52 -23.93 -4.66
C VAL A 288 8.26 -23.75 -3.84
N GLU A 289 7.99 -24.66 -2.90
CA GLU A 289 6.79 -24.61 -2.06
C GLU A 289 6.76 -23.30 -1.26
N THR A 290 7.88 -22.90 -0.67
CA THR A 290 7.97 -21.64 0.11
C THR A 290 7.67 -20.40 -0.74
N VAL A 291 8.20 -20.34 -1.97
CA VAL A 291 7.97 -19.19 -2.86
C VAL A 291 6.50 -19.11 -3.30
N LEU A 292 5.88 -20.25 -3.62
CA LEU A 292 4.46 -20.32 -3.97
C LEU A 292 3.55 -19.96 -2.78
N GLU A 293 3.84 -20.50 -1.60
CA GLU A 293 3.10 -20.21 -0.37
C GLU A 293 3.13 -18.73 -0.01
N GLU A 294 4.28 -18.09 -0.15
CA GLU A 294 4.43 -16.68 0.17
C GLU A 294 3.76 -15.77 -0.88
N PHE A 295 3.73 -16.16 -2.16
CA PHE A 295 2.94 -15.46 -3.18
C PHE A 295 1.44 -15.51 -2.87
N VAL A 296 0.93 -16.68 -2.51
CA VAL A 296 -0.47 -16.85 -2.06
C VAL A 296 -0.74 -16.03 -0.79
N SER A 297 0.23 -15.98 0.13
CA SER A 297 0.13 -15.21 1.37
C SER A 297 0.08 -13.71 1.11
N ASP A 298 0.77 -13.21 0.08
CA ASP A 298 0.67 -11.81 -0.35
C ASP A 298 -0.76 -11.46 -0.77
N ILE A 299 -1.37 -12.26 -1.65
CA ILE A 299 -2.76 -12.04 -2.11
C ILE A 299 -3.73 -12.08 -0.93
N THR A 300 -3.50 -13.01 0.01
CA THR A 300 -4.29 -13.13 1.25
C THR A 300 -4.14 -11.87 2.11
N GLU A 301 -2.93 -11.34 2.25
CA GLU A 301 -2.63 -10.17 3.07
C GLU A 301 -3.20 -8.87 2.48
N ILE A 302 -3.25 -8.77 1.16
CA ILE A 302 -3.92 -7.66 0.45
C ILE A 302 -5.45 -7.67 0.69
N ASN A 303 -6.00 -8.78 1.21
CA ASN A 303 -7.44 -8.98 1.44
C ASN A 303 -8.27 -8.87 0.14
N MET A 304 -7.64 -9.16 -0.99
CA MET A 304 -8.30 -9.31 -2.29
C MET A 304 -8.48 -10.82 -2.51
N ASN A 305 -9.68 -11.35 -2.33
CA ASN A 305 -9.99 -12.77 -2.53
C ASN A 305 -9.75 -13.29 -3.97
N SER A 306 -9.18 -12.44 -4.84
CA SER A 306 -8.85 -12.70 -6.23
C SER A 306 -7.69 -11.80 -6.68
N ILE A 307 -6.94 -12.23 -7.69
CA ILE A 307 -5.95 -11.42 -8.40
C ILE A 307 -6.14 -11.63 -9.91
N ALA A 308 -5.88 -10.59 -10.70
CA ALA A 308 -5.91 -10.69 -12.15
C ALA A 308 -4.51 -10.86 -12.73
N THR A 309 -4.40 -11.59 -13.84
CA THR A 309 -3.19 -11.59 -14.67
C THR A 309 -2.91 -10.19 -15.22
N ASN A 310 -1.68 -10.00 -15.71
CA ASN A 310 -1.20 -8.74 -16.23
C ASN A 310 -1.44 -7.57 -15.25
N THR A 311 -1.22 -7.82 -13.95
CA THR A 311 -1.45 -6.85 -12.87
C THR A 311 -0.24 -6.78 -11.93
N SER A 312 0.14 -5.56 -11.57
CA SER A 312 1.13 -5.23 -10.55
C SER A 312 0.42 -4.60 -9.35
N VAL A 313 0.75 -5.02 -8.13
CA VAL A 313 0.14 -4.50 -6.89
C VAL A 313 1.23 -4.22 -5.86
N VAL A 314 1.36 -2.96 -5.45
CA VAL A 314 2.22 -2.53 -4.35
C VAL A 314 1.39 -2.39 -3.08
N PHE A 315 1.80 -3.07 -2.01
CA PHE A 315 1.10 -3.01 -0.73
C PHE A 315 2.06 -3.02 0.46
N ASN A 316 1.59 -2.51 1.60
CA ASN A 316 2.29 -2.50 2.87
C ASN A 316 2.23 -3.88 3.53
N ILE A 317 3.37 -4.58 3.56
CA ILE A 317 3.48 -5.91 4.16
C ILE A 317 3.71 -5.79 5.67
N GLY A 318 2.98 -6.57 6.46
CA GLY A 318 3.12 -6.63 7.92
C GLY A 318 2.50 -5.48 8.72
N SER A 319 1.98 -4.44 8.05
CA SER A 319 1.21 -3.33 8.65
C SER A 319 1.93 -2.57 9.79
N CYS A 320 3.26 -2.65 9.84
CA CYS A 320 4.08 -1.98 10.85
C CYS A 320 5.04 -0.98 10.18
N ILE A 321 5.31 0.12 10.88
CA ILE A 321 6.39 1.05 10.51
C ILE A 321 7.53 0.85 11.49
N TYR A 322 8.74 0.83 10.96
CA TYR A 322 9.95 0.67 11.72
C TYR A 322 10.83 1.91 11.61
N ALA A 323 11.72 2.09 12.57
CA ALA A 323 12.64 3.20 12.63
C ALA A 323 14.06 2.70 12.93
N ARG A 324 15.06 3.38 12.36
CA ARG A 324 16.46 3.27 12.76
C ARG A 324 16.96 4.65 13.17
N ASN A 325 17.53 4.74 14.36
CA ASN A 325 18.20 5.94 14.83
C ASN A 325 19.68 5.66 14.91
N LYS A 326 20.44 6.28 14.02
CA LYS A 326 21.90 6.27 14.06
C LYS A 326 22.35 7.59 14.67
N SER A 327 22.69 7.56 15.95
CA SER A 327 23.26 8.71 16.67
C SER A 327 24.58 8.32 17.32
N VAL A 328 25.58 9.19 17.24
CA VAL A 328 26.75 9.10 18.13
C VAL A 328 26.38 9.83 19.42
N ARG A 329 26.45 9.15 20.58
CA ARG A 329 26.19 9.79 21.88
C ARG A 329 27.18 10.93 22.07
N SER A 330 26.69 12.18 22.12
CA SER A 330 27.45 13.33 22.60
C SER A 330 26.64 14.05 23.68
N SER A 331 27.34 14.78 24.55
CA SER A 331 26.81 15.53 25.70
C SER A 331 26.05 16.82 25.30
N SER A 332 25.77 17.02 24.01
CA SER A 332 25.16 18.22 23.42
C SER A 332 24.04 17.79 22.46
N PRO A 333 23.13 18.67 21.99
CA PRO A 333 22.16 18.29 20.95
C PRO A 333 22.91 17.77 19.72
N ALA A 334 22.86 16.45 19.52
CA ALA A 334 23.62 15.75 18.50
C ALA A 334 22.76 15.64 17.24
N ILE A 335 23.34 15.90 16.06
CA ILE A 335 22.67 15.55 14.80
C ILE A 335 22.54 14.02 14.77
N CYS A 336 21.31 13.56 14.59
CA CYS A 336 20.91 12.18 14.47
C CYS A 336 20.44 11.92 13.04
N PHE A 337 20.87 10.78 12.50
CA PHE A 337 20.31 10.24 11.27
C PHE A 337 19.17 9.29 11.62
N ALA A 338 17.95 9.73 11.33
CA ALA A 338 16.73 8.95 11.54
C ALA A 338 16.24 8.40 10.19
N GLU A 339 15.95 7.11 10.15
CA GLU A 339 15.36 6.44 9.00
C GLU A 339 14.04 5.81 9.41
N SER A 340 12.96 6.10 8.67
CA SER A 340 11.73 5.32 8.68
C SER A 340 11.82 4.24 7.61
N VAL A 341 11.47 3.02 7.99
CA VAL A 341 11.29 1.89 7.09
C VAL A 341 9.81 1.50 7.09
N THR A 342 9.18 1.62 5.93
CA THR A 342 7.84 1.11 5.66
C THR A 342 7.98 -0.12 4.77
N PRO A 343 7.82 -1.34 5.30
CA PRO A 343 7.94 -2.56 4.52
C PRO A 343 6.83 -2.63 3.47
N LYS A 344 7.22 -2.90 2.23
CA LYS A 344 6.33 -2.94 1.07
C LYS A 344 6.71 -4.07 0.14
N MET A 345 5.71 -4.74 -0.40
CA MET A 345 5.87 -5.77 -1.41
C MET A 345 5.17 -5.34 -2.68
N ASN A 346 5.84 -5.49 -3.82
CA ASN A 346 5.22 -5.43 -5.12
C ASN A 346 5.07 -6.86 -5.66
N ILE A 347 3.83 -7.28 -5.88
CA ILE A 347 3.52 -8.54 -6.55
C ILE A 347 3.08 -8.28 -7.98
N LEU A 348 3.63 -9.04 -8.92
CA LEU A 348 3.24 -9.00 -10.31
C LEU A 348 2.80 -10.39 -10.72
N LEU A 349 1.56 -10.54 -11.17
CA LEU A 349 1.07 -11.75 -11.81
C LEU A 349 1.06 -11.50 -13.31
N TYR A 350 1.97 -12.13 -14.05
CA TYR A 350 2.06 -11.98 -15.49
C TYR A 350 0.99 -12.84 -16.17
N ASP A 351 1.06 -14.15 -15.95
CA ASP A 351 0.21 -15.13 -16.60
C ASP A 351 -0.15 -16.27 -15.65
N PHE A 352 -1.36 -16.80 -15.87
CA PHE A 352 -1.85 -18.02 -15.24
C PHE A 352 -2.80 -18.69 -16.24
N THR A 353 -2.38 -19.83 -16.80
CA THR A 353 -3.06 -20.51 -17.92
C THR A 353 -3.59 -21.90 -17.56
N ALA A 354 -3.43 -22.32 -16.30
CA ALA A 354 -3.84 -23.64 -15.83
C ALA A 354 -5.38 -23.83 -15.74
N VAL A 355 -6.14 -22.78 -16.02
CA VAL A 355 -7.61 -22.78 -16.09
C VAL A 355 -8.03 -22.23 -17.45
N LYS A 356 -8.74 -23.04 -18.24
CA LYS A 356 -9.30 -22.64 -19.55
C LYS A 356 -10.75 -22.17 -19.38
N GLY A 357 -11.15 -21.13 -20.11
CA GLY A 357 -12.45 -20.48 -19.98
C GLY A 357 -13.60 -21.14 -20.77
N GLU A 358 -14.74 -21.25 -20.08
CA GLU A 358 -16.13 -21.50 -20.52
C GLU A 358 -16.46 -22.88 -21.13
N ASN A 359 -17.24 -23.67 -20.37
CA ASN A 359 -17.79 -25.02 -20.65
C ASN A 359 -16.97 -26.21 -20.12
N ASN A 360 -17.05 -26.47 -18.81
CA ASN A 360 -16.65 -27.75 -18.18
C ASN A 360 -15.27 -28.31 -18.60
N VAL A 361 -14.27 -27.45 -18.80
CA VAL A 361 -12.90 -27.90 -19.09
C VAL A 361 -12.14 -28.09 -17.78
N THR A 362 -11.57 -29.27 -17.63
CA THR A 362 -10.76 -29.73 -16.49
C THR A 362 -9.72 -28.71 -16.04
N GLN A 363 -9.85 -28.19 -14.82
CA GLN A 363 -8.82 -27.39 -14.17
C GLN A 363 -7.54 -28.21 -13.99
N PHE A 364 -6.39 -27.57 -14.19
CA PHE A 364 -5.05 -28.14 -13.94
C PHE A 364 -4.77 -29.40 -14.76
N GLU A 365 -5.28 -29.46 -15.99
CA GLU A 365 -5.15 -30.59 -16.92
C GLU A 365 -3.69 -31.02 -17.08
N LEU A 366 -2.78 -30.07 -17.34
CA LEU A 366 -1.36 -30.37 -17.52
C LEU A 366 -0.74 -30.99 -16.26
N LEU A 367 -1.02 -30.46 -15.06
CA LEU A 367 -0.48 -31.02 -13.82
C LEU A 367 -1.01 -32.43 -13.55
N LYS A 368 -2.28 -32.71 -13.88
CA LYS A 368 -2.87 -34.05 -13.76
C LYS A 368 -2.21 -35.01 -14.75
N GLU A 369 -2.05 -34.59 -16.01
CA GLU A 369 -1.38 -35.36 -17.05
C GLU A 369 0.07 -35.69 -16.65
N ILE A 370 0.84 -34.69 -16.21
CA ILE A 370 2.21 -34.90 -15.74
C ILE A 370 2.24 -35.83 -14.53
N SER A 371 1.29 -35.70 -13.60
CA SER A 371 1.22 -36.57 -12.42
C SER A 371 1.17 -38.04 -12.84
N ASP A 372 0.34 -38.40 -13.81
CA ASP A 372 0.10 -39.80 -14.19
C ASP A 372 0.99 -40.30 -15.34
N SER A 373 1.77 -39.41 -15.95
CA SER A 373 2.65 -39.73 -17.07
C SER A 373 3.98 -40.35 -16.62
N ASN A 374 4.57 -41.15 -17.51
CA ASN A 374 5.95 -41.63 -17.46
C ASN A 374 6.84 -40.99 -18.54
N ASP A 375 6.28 -40.08 -19.36
CA ASP A 375 7.05 -39.36 -20.37
C ASP A 375 7.98 -38.34 -19.71
N LYS A 376 9.28 -38.64 -19.77
CA LYS A 376 10.33 -37.78 -19.22
C LYS A 376 10.24 -36.35 -19.75
N THR A 377 9.98 -36.17 -21.04
CA THR A 377 9.97 -34.84 -21.68
C THR A 377 8.85 -33.99 -21.10
N LEU A 378 7.66 -34.59 -20.97
CA LEU A 378 6.51 -33.95 -20.36
C LEU A 378 6.77 -33.63 -18.87
N ILE A 379 7.38 -34.56 -18.13
CA ILE A 379 7.72 -34.36 -16.71
C ILE A 379 8.74 -33.24 -16.53
N TYR A 380 9.81 -33.16 -17.34
CA TYR A 380 10.78 -32.06 -17.26
C TYR A 380 10.16 -30.69 -17.56
N SER A 381 9.02 -30.63 -18.27
CA SER A 381 8.33 -29.37 -18.58
C SER A 381 7.74 -28.66 -17.35
N ILE A 382 7.59 -29.36 -16.22
CA ILE A 382 7.11 -28.75 -14.98
C ILE A 382 8.19 -27.96 -14.24
N LEU A 383 9.48 -28.16 -14.55
CA LEU A 383 10.57 -27.55 -13.78
C LEU A 383 10.47 -26.02 -13.76
N PRO A 384 10.46 -25.39 -12.58
CA PRO A 384 10.39 -23.94 -12.49
C PRO A 384 11.74 -23.29 -12.81
N ILE A 385 11.66 -22.08 -13.32
CA ILE A 385 12.79 -21.17 -13.49
C ILE A 385 12.71 -20.10 -12.41
N PHE A 386 13.79 -19.98 -11.63
CA PHE A 386 13.97 -18.88 -10.68
C PHE A 386 14.90 -17.81 -11.23
N LYS A 387 14.57 -16.55 -10.95
CA LYS A 387 15.52 -15.44 -11.01
C LYS A 387 15.46 -14.65 -9.71
N TYR A 388 16.60 -14.60 -9.04
CA TYR A 388 16.80 -13.79 -7.84
C TYR A 388 17.55 -12.53 -8.24
N THR A 389 16.95 -11.37 -8.00
CA THR A 389 17.56 -10.08 -8.30
C THR A 389 17.86 -9.34 -7.00
N CYS A 390 19.12 -8.92 -6.84
CA CYS A 390 19.49 -7.94 -5.83
C CYS A 390 19.12 -6.57 -6.38
N THR A 391 18.00 -5.99 -5.95
CA THR A 391 17.52 -4.69 -6.47
C THR A 391 18.38 -3.52 -5.99
N PHE A 392 19.36 -3.79 -5.12
CA PHE A 392 20.32 -2.80 -4.65
C PHE A 392 21.43 -2.53 -5.68
N CYS A 393 21.84 -3.55 -6.45
CA CYS A 393 22.86 -3.42 -7.50
C CYS A 393 22.41 -3.99 -8.85
N ASN A 394 21.15 -4.40 -8.97
CA ASN A 394 20.50 -4.98 -10.14
C ASN A 394 21.17 -6.24 -10.71
N LYS A 395 21.96 -6.96 -9.91
CA LYS A 395 22.53 -8.25 -10.32
C LYS A 395 21.50 -9.37 -10.20
N ILE A 396 21.50 -10.26 -11.18
CA ILE A 396 20.53 -11.36 -11.33
C ILE A 396 21.25 -12.70 -11.16
N TYR A 397 20.63 -13.62 -10.42
CA TYR A 397 21.14 -14.94 -10.09
C TYR A 397 20.08 -16.00 -10.39
N LYS A 398 20.50 -17.17 -10.88
CA LYS A 398 19.59 -18.27 -11.23
C LYS A 398 19.22 -19.17 -10.05
N ASN A 399 19.85 -18.98 -8.90
CA ASN A 399 19.72 -19.86 -7.74
C ASN A 399 19.99 -19.11 -6.43
N GLN A 400 19.26 -19.51 -5.38
CA GLN A 400 19.29 -18.91 -4.06
C GLN A 400 20.71 -18.83 -3.46
N SER A 401 21.51 -19.90 -3.56
CA SER A 401 22.87 -19.94 -3.00
C SER A 401 23.77 -18.84 -3.56
N LYS A 402 23.59 -18.45 -4.83
CA LYS A 402 24.42 -17.45 -5.50
C LYS A 402 24.05 -16.02 -5.10
N ILE A 403 22.76 -15.71 -4.97
CA ILE A 403 22.37 -14.40 -4.44
C ILE A 403 22.76 -14.28 -2.96
N LEU A 404 22.65 -15.35 -2.16
CA LEU A 404 23.12 -15.33 -0.78
C LEU A 404 24.63 -15.07 -0.70
N GLU A 405 25.44 -15.79 -1.48
CA GLU A 405 26.88 -15.53 -1.56
C GLU A 405 27.16 -14.07 -1.93
N HIS A 406 26.44 -13.54 -2.91
CA HIS A 406 26.55 -12.14 -3.32
C HIS A 406 26.24 -11.16 -2.18
N LEU A 407 25.12 -11.35 -1.48
CA LEU A 407 24.73 -10.52 -0.34
C LEU A 407 25.82 -10.53 0.74
N ARG A 408 26.36 -11.71 1.06
CA ARG A 408 27.42 -11.85 2.08
C ARG A 408 28.73 -11.16 1.72
N ARG A 409 29.13 -11.24 0.45
CA ARG A 409 30.44 -10.74 -0.02
C ARG A 409 30.41 -9.27 -0.40
N THR A 410 29.28 -8.81 -0.94
CA THR A 410 29.16 -7.50 -1.59
C THR A 410 28.40 -6.51 -0.72
N HIS A 411 27.50 -6.98 0.12
CA HIS A 411 26.63 -6.16 0.94
C HIS A 411 26.85 -6.45 2.42
N CYS A 412 26.35 -5.55 3.26
CA CYS A 412 26.44 -5.65 4.70
C CYS A 412 25.12 -6.15 5.29
N THR A 413 25.15 -6.66 6.53
CA THR A 413 23.92 -7.02 7.25
C THR A 413 22.97 -5.84 7.35
N GLU A 414 21.67 -6.14 7.30
CA GLU A 414 20.67 -5.17 7.71
C GLU A 414 20.66 -5.08 9.24
N GLN A 415 20.79 -3.86 9.75
CA GLN A 415 20.75 -3.63 11.20
C GLN A 415 19.33 -3.85 11.75
N PRO A 416 19.22 -4.22 13.04
CA PRO A 416 17.94 -4.23 13.73
C PRO A 416 17.19 -2.91 13.60
N VAL A 417 15.87 -2.99 13.71
CA VAL A 417 14.97 -1.85 13.63
C VAL A 417 14.10 -1.75 14.87
N LEU A 418 13.72 -0.54 15.23
CA LEU A 418 12.77 -0.28 16.32
C LEU A 418 11.36 -0.22 15.74
N CYS A 419 10.40 -0.96 16.31
CA CYS A 419 9.00 -0.75 15.98
C CYS A 419 8.58 0.66 16.36
N PHE A 420 7.93 1.39 15.45
CA PHE A 420 7.47 2.74 15.74
C PHE A 420 6.43 2.79 16.87
N THR A 421 5.57 1.76 16.97
CA THR A 421 4.46 1.74 17.92
C THR A 421 4.89 1.27 19.31
N CYS A 422 5.44 0.05 19.42
CA CYS A 422 5.83 -0.52 20.72
C CYS A 422 7.27 -0.24 21.14
N LYS A 423 8.08 0.37 20.27
CA LYS A 423 9.50 0.70 20.52
C LYS A 423 10.42 -0.52 20.75
N LEU A 424 9.93 -1.73 20.49
CA LEU A 424 10.72 -2.95 20.58
C LEU A 424 11.76 -3.00 19.46
N GLU A 425 13.00 -3.32 19.80
CA GLU A 425 14.06 -3.62 18.85
C GLU A 425 13.89 -5.03 18.28
N LEU A 426 13.91 -5.14 16.95
CA LEU A 426 13.59 -6.34 16.21
C LEU A 426 14.68 -6.62 15.18
N ASN A 427 15.17 -7.86 15.17
CA ASN A 427 16.11 -8.33 14.17
C ASN A 427 15.40 -8.53 12.81
N ILE A 428 16.05 -8.10 11.72
CA ILE A 428 15.49 -8.19 10.36
C ILE A 428 15.28 -9.63 9.91
N THR A 429 16.15 -10.56 10.28
CA THR A 429 15.97 -11.99 10.01
C THR A 429 14.65 -12.49 10.58
N LYS A 430 14.29 -12.07 11.81
CA LYS A 430 13.02 -12.48 12.43
C LYS A 430 11.82 -11.79 11.80
N LEU A 431 11.96 -10.53 11.41
CA LEU A 431 10.91 -9.81 10.67
C LEU A 431 10.66 -10.44 9.30
N ALA A 432 11.71 -10.73 8.54
CA ALA A 432 11.60 -11.34 7.21
C ALA A 432 10.96 -12.74 7.27
N GLU A 433 11.27 -13.54 8.29
CA GLU A 433 10.61 -14.83 8.55
C GLU A 433 9.10 -14.68 8.76
N ASN A 434 8.67 -13.57 9.39
CA ASN A 434 7.28 -13.28 9.74
C ASN A 434 6.64 -12.22 8.85
N ARG A 435 7.11 -12.05 7.61
CA ARG A 435 6.52 -11.12 6.64
C ARG A 435 6.40 -9.69 7.21
N TRP A 436 7.46 -9.25 7.90
CA TRP A 436 7.56 -7.96 8.57
C TRP A 436 6.51 -7.70 9.67
N ARG A 437 5.92 -8.76 10.24
CA ARG A 437 5.06 -8.72 11.42
C ARG A 437 5.84 -9.05 12.69
N HIS A 438 5.36 -8.52 13.80
CA HIS A 438 5.76 -8.92 15.15
C HIS A 438 4.57 -8.75 16.10
N GLN A 439 4.63 -9.36 17.27
CA GLN A 439 3.63 -9.14 18.31
C GLN A 439 3.83 -7.76 18.93
N CYS A 440 3.08 -6.79 18.43
CA CYS A 440 3.22 -5.39 18.83
C CYS A 440 2.41 -5.12 20.11
N SER A 441 3.08 -4.80 21.22
CA SER A 441 2.44 -4.59 22.54
C SER A 441 1.47 -3.39 22.61
N SER A 442 1.34 -2.61 21.54
CA SER A 442 0.35 -1.54 21.41
C SER A 442 -1.02 -2.04 20.92
N SER A 443 -1.18 -3.33 20.60
CA SER A 443 -2.49 -3.96 20.42
C SER A 443 -3.11 -4.31 21.77
N GLY A 444 -3.42 -3.30 22.56
CA GLY A 444 -4.31 -3.44 23.72
C GLY A 444 -5.74 -3.70 23.25
N ASN A 445 -6.23 -4.91 23.52
CA ASN A 445 -7.62 -5.41 23.44
C ASN A 445 -8.17 -5.81 22.06
N ARG A 446 -8.00 -7.10 21.70
CA ARG A 446 -9.06 -8.15 21.78
C ARG A 446 -8.69 -9.35 20.89
N VAL A 447 -7.99 -10.32 21.47
CA VAL A 447 -8.25 -11.74 21.22
C VAL A 447 -8.09 -12.41 22.57
N GLY A 448 -9.19 -12.87 23.15
CA GLY A 448 -9.23 -13.48 24.47
C GLY A 448 -10.66 -13.76 24.89
N ASN A 449 -11.03 -15.04 24.72
CA ASN A 449 -12.30 -15.74 24.95
C ASN A 449 -13.39 -15.60 23.89
#